data_AF-A0A2V9NY03-F1
#
_entry.id   AF-A0A2V9NY03-F1
#
_cell.length_a   1.000
_cell.length_b   1.000
_cell.length_c   1.000
_cell.angle_alpha   90.00
_cell.angle_beta   90.00
_cell.angle_gamma   90.00
#
_symmetry.space_group_name_H-M   'P 1'
#
loop_
_entity.id
_entity.type
_entity.pdbx_description
1 polymer ?
#
loop_
_entity_poly.entity_id
_entity_poly.type
_entity_poly.pdbx_seq_one_letter_code
_entity_poly.pdbx_strand_id
1 'polypeptide(L)'
;EISHTLRLMPWPSALKSGSGQLPIDTSFSVGIKTAGDVHLQKAVSIFLDDLRRHSGMLPLDFAIADPAKAQLVVSAERSSKPVQEVGEDESYTLEVTSSGATLNAPTTLGVMRGLQTFLQLVEITPSGFAVPAVSIQDQPRFPWRGLLIDSSRHFFPVDVIKRNLDGMAAVKMNVLHWHLSDYQGFRVESRRFPKLYEKGSDGLYYTQEQLRDVIQYARDRGVRVVPEFDMPGHSTSWLVGYPDLASGPGPYSIERKWGVFDPAMDPTRASTYKFLDGFIGEMAALFPDQFFHIGGDEVNGKQWDGNPKIQEFMRAHGLKNNGDLQAYFNQKIQKIVAKHGKTMEGWDEILRPDLPKSIVIQSWRGPQSLADAARQGYRGLLSSGYYLDLMSPTSQHYQVDPFADGAASLSDAEKQRVLGGEACMWAEWVSPENIDSRIWPRTAAIAER
;
A
#
# COMPACT_ATOMS: atom_id res chain seq x y z
N GLU A 1 -39.02 18.29 -2.60
CA GLU A 1 -37.57 18.60 -2.69
C GLU A 1 -36.81 17.28 -2.70
N ILE A 2 -36.10 16.98 -3.78
CA ILE A 2 -35.13 15.88 -3.76
C ILE A 2 -33.96 16.41 -2.94
N SER A 3 -33.79 15.91 -1.71
CA SER A 3 -32.58 16.14 -0.94
C SER A 3 -31.40 15.65 -1.80
N HIS A 4 -30.63 16.57 -2.39
CA HIS A 4 -29.41 16.23 -3.13
C HIS A 4 -28.44 15.56 -2.14
N THR A 5 -28.45 14.24 -2.14
CA THR A 5 -27.62 13.45 -1.25
C THR A 5 -26.26 13.32 -1.92
N LEU A 6 -25.28 14.07 -1.43
CA LEU A 6 -23.91 14.01 -1.94
C LEU A 6 -23.36 12.59 -1.77
N ARG A 7 -22.77 12.03 -2.83
CA ARG A 7 -22.22 10.67 -2.87
C ARG A 7 -20.70 10.72 -2.74
N LEU A 8 -20.24 11.12 -1.55
CA LEU A 8 -18.81 11.24 -1.24
C LEU A 8 -18.35 10.04 -0.42
N MET A 9 -17.21 9.47 -0.78
CA MET A 9 -16.51 8.43 -0.01
C MET A 9 -15.01 8.45 -0.35
N PRO A 10 -14.11 8.67 0.62
CA PRO A 10 -14.39 8.99 2.03
C PRO A 10 -15.16 10.30 2.21
N TRP A 11 -16.05 10.33 3.22
CA TRP A 11 -16.73 11.53 3.65
C TRP A 11 -15.73 12.59 4.14
N PRO A 12 -15.77 13.85 3.65
CA PRO A 12 -14.82 14.87 4.05
C PRO A 12 -14.93 15.27 5.52
N SER A 13 -13.80 15.69 6.10
CA SER A 13 -13.70 16.15 7.49
C SER A 13 -14.65 17.30 7.82
N ALA A 14 -14.83 18.25 6.89
CA ALA A 14 -15.83 19.31 6.99
C ALA A 14 -16.43 19.63 5.61
N LEU A 15 -17.76 19.76 5.57
CA LEU A 15 -18.52 20.06 4.35
C LEU A 15 -19.66 21.02 4.68
N LYS A 16 -19.85 22.03 3.83
CA LYS A 16 -21.00 22.93 3.83
C LYS A 16 -21.62 22.99 2.44
N SER A 17 -22.91 22.66 2.34
CA SER A 17 -23.66 22.79 1.08
C SER A 17 -23.93 24.26 0.76
N GLY A 18 -23.82 24.61 -0.52
CA GLY A 18 -24.22 25.90 -1.07
C GLY A 18 -25.45 25.80 -1.96
N SER A 19 -25.85 26.93 -2.56
CA SER A 19 -26.95 26.99 -3.52
C SER A 19 -26.43 27.13 -4.96
N GLY A 20 -27.02 26.38 -5.89
CA GLY A 20 -26.64 26.39 -7.30
C GLY A 20 -25.65 25.29 -7.67
N GLN A 21 -25.25 25.26 -8.93
CA GLN A 21 -24.39 24.22 -9.49
C GLN A 21 -23.47 24.84 -10.56
N LEU A 22 -22.27 24.30 -10.68
CA LEU A 22 -21.32 24.59 -11.75
C LEU A 22 -21.55 23.60 -12.91
N PRO A 23 -21.95 24.06 -14.10
CA PRO A 23 -22.06 23.19 -15.27
C PRO A 23 -20.70 22.60 -15.68
N ILE A 24 -20.70 21.33 -16.05
CA ILE A 24 -19.57 20.64 -16.69
C ILE A 24 -20.00 20.33 -18.13
N ASP A 25 -19.51 21.13 -19.06
CA ASP A 25 -19.75 21.01 -20.51
C ASP A 25 -18.41 21.07 -21.26
N THR A 26 -18.45 21.04 -22.59
CA THR A 26 -17.26 21.06 -23.45
C THR A 26 -16.45 22.36 -23.40
N SER A 27 -16.88 23.35 -22.62
CA SER A 27 -16.09 24.55 -22.31
C SER A 27 -15.33 24.45 -20.99
N PHE A 28 -15.57 23.41 -20.18
CA PHE A 28 -14.93 23.22 -18.89
C PHE A 28 -13.41 23.11 -19.03
N SER A 29 -12.69 23.90 -18.25
CA SER A 29 -11.23 23.96 -18.27
C SER A 29 -10.65 24.10 -16.87
N VAL A 30 -9.41 23.64 -16.74
CA VAL A 30 -8.67 23.67 -15.47
C VAL A 30 -7.46 24.59 -15.59
N GLY A 31 -7.33 25.54 -14.67
CA GLY A 31 -6.21 26.46 -14.59
C GLY A 31 -5.25 26.06 -13.47
N ILE A 32 -3.94 26.06 -13.75
CA ILE A 32 -2.91 25.71 -12.76
C ILE A 32 -2.15 26.97 -12.36
N LYS A 33 -2.25 27.40 -11.10
CA LYS A 33 -1.49 28.58 -10.61
C LYS A 33 0.01 28.30 -10.44
N THR A 34 0.39 27.08 -10.08
CA THR A 34 1.78 26.67 -9.85
C THR A 34 2.36 26.02 -11.11
N ALA A 35 2.51 26.81 -12.19
CA ALA A 35 2.81 26.29 -13.53
C ALA A 35 4.13 25.48 -13.66
N GLY A 36 5.06 25.58 -12.72
CA GLY A 36 6.33 24.82 -12.74
C GLY A 36 6.26 23.41 -12.14
N ASP A 37 5.15 23.02 -11.51
CA ASP A 37 5.02 21.71 -10.87
C ASP A 37 4.54 20.64 -11.88
N VAL A 38 5.49 19.87 -12.40
CA VAL A 38 5.22 18.79 -13.38
C VAL A 38 4.29 17.70 -12.82
N HIS A 39 4.34 17.42 -11.51
CA HIS A 39 3.46 16.44 -10.89
C HIS A 39 2.03 16.96 -10.80
N LEU A 40 1.86 18.26 -10.51
CA LEU A 40 0.55 18.90 -10.51
C LEU A 40 -0.07 18.91 -11.91
N GLN A 41 0.73 19.24 -12.95
CA GLN A 41 0.26 19.15 -14.34
C GLN A 41 -0.19 17.74 -14.70
N LYS A 42 0.59 16.72 -14.31
CA LYS A 42 0.25 15.32 -14.53
C LYS A 42 -1.05 14.92 -13.81
N ALA A 43 -1.22 15.34 -12.55
CA ALA A 43 -2.44 15.08 -11.78
C ALA A 43 -3.68 15.70 -12.43
N VAL A 44 -3.59 16.94 -12.93
CA VAL A 44 -4.69 17.60 -13.65
C VAL A 44 -5.00 16.89 -14.97
N SER A 45 -3.97 16.45 -15.70
CA SER A 45 -4.18 15.67 -16.93
C SER A 45 -4.94 14.37 -16.66
N ILE A 46 -4.58 13.64 -15.61
CA ILE A 46 -5.27 12.40 -15.20
C ILE A 46 -6.71 12.70 -14.84
N PHE A 47 -6.95 13.73 -14.03
CA PHE A 47 -8.31 14.16 -13.66
C PHE A 47 -9.17 14.51 -14.88
N LEU A 48 -8.63 15.23 -15.87
CA LEU A 48 -9.36 15.54 -17.09
C LEU A 48 -9.71 14.29 -17.89
N ASP A 49 -8.80 13.30 -17.94
CA ASP A 49 -9.05 12.01 -18.58
C ASP A 49 -10.12 11.19 -17.84
N ASP A 50 -10.13 11.20 -16.51
CA ASP A 50 -11.17 10.58 -15.68
C ASP A 50 -12.53 11.25 -15.91
N LEU A 51 -12.57 12.60 -15.90
CA LEU A 51 -13.79 13.37 -16.12
C LEU A 51 -14.40 13.08 -17.50
N ARG A 52 -13.57 12.94 -18.55
CA ARG A 52 -14.02 12.53 -19.89
C ARG A 52 -14.65 11.14 -19.87
N ARG A 53 -14.00 10.17 -19.23
CA ARG A 53 -14.52 8.81 -19.10
C ARG A 53 -15.86 8.77 -18.37
N HIS A 54 -16.02 9.58 -17.32
CA HIS A 54 -17.27 9.64 -16.54
C HIS A 54 -18.41 10.39 -17.27
N SER A 55 -18.07 11.39 -18.09
CA SER A 55 -19.06 12.23 -18.78
C SER A 55 -19.37 11.77 -20.21
N GLY A 56 -18.55 10.90 -20.80
CA GLY A 56 -18.64 10.50 -22.20
C GLY A 56 -18.20 11.59 -23.19
N MET A 57 -17.53 12.64 -22.73
CA MET A 57 -16.99 13.71 -23.56
C MET A 57 -15.71 13.31 -24.29
N LEU A 58 -15.43 13.97 -25.41
CA LEU A 58 -14.28 13.66 -26.28
C LEU A 58 -12.97 14.21 -25.69
N PRO A 59 -11.80 13.64 -26.06
CA PRO A 59 -10.50 14.09 -25.57
C PRO A 59 -10.12 15.55 -25.87
N LEU A 60 -10.76 16.19 -26.83
CA LEU A 60 -10.49 17.60 -27.16
C LEU A 60 -11.34 18.58 -26.34
N ASP A 61 -12.31 18.09 -25.57
CA ASP A 61 -13.33 18.93 -24.93
C ASP A 61 -12.81 19.63 -23.66
N PHE A 62 -11.81 19.06 -22.99
CA PHE A 62 -11.22 19.68 -21.80
C PHE A 62 -9.76 20.03 -22.01
N ALA A 63 -9.32 21.15 -21.45
CA ALA A 63 -7.95 21.61 -21.56
C ALA A 63 -7.44 22.23 -20.25
N ILE A 64 -6.11 22.21 -20.10
CA ILE A 64 -5.42 23.10 -19.19
C ILE A 64 -5.43 24.49 -19.83
N ALA A 65 -5.98 25.47 -19.13
CA ALA A 65 -6.16 26.84 -19.62
C ALA A 65 -5.45 27.86 -18.73
N ASP A 66 -5.45 29.11 -19.16
CA ASP A 66 -5.05 30.25 -18.34
C ASP A 66 -5.88 30.26 -17.03
N PRO A 67 -5.25 30.25 -15.84
CA PRO A 67 -5.95 30.31 -14.56
C PRO A 67 -6.94 31.46 -14.42
N ALA A 68 -6.75 32.58 -15.12
CA ALA A 68 -7.68 33.71 -15.08
C ALA A 68 -9.00 33.44 -15.83
N LYS A 69 -9.05 32.40 -16.67
CA LYS A 69 -10.19 32.08 -17.54
C LYS A 69 -10.80 30.71 -17.25
N ALA A 70 -10.18 29.91 -16.38
CA ALA A 70 -10.59 28.55 -16.10
C ALA A 70 -11.78 28.47 -15.13
N GLN A 71 -12.63 27.47 -15.33
CA GLN A 71 -13.77 27.20 -14.45
C GLN A 71 -13.35 26.51 -13.15
N LEU A 72 -12.31 25.67 -13.18
CA LEU A 72 -11.66 25.14 -11.98
C LEU A 72 -10.23 25.64 -11.91
N VAL A 73 -9.86 26.30 -10.81
CA VAL A 73 -8.48 26.75 -10.59
C VAL A 73 -7.84 25.92 -9.48
N VAL A 74 -6.73 25.26 -9.80
CA VAL A 74 -5.97 24.44 -8.85
C VAL A 74 -4.66 25.13 -8.45
N SER A 75 -4.29 25.00 -7.18
CA SER A 75 -3.07 25.57 -6.62
C SER A 75 -2.48 24.67 -5.54
N ALA A 76 -1.19 24.39 -5.65
CA ALA A 76 -0.39 23.78 -4.60
C ALA A 76 0.70 24.76 -4.14
N GLU A 77 0.90 24.93 -2.84
CA GLU A 77 1.95 25.82 -2.32
C GLU A 77 3.36 25.32 -2.68
N ARG A 78 3.54 23.99 -2.74
CA ARG A 78 4.77 23.33 -3.16
C ARG A 78 4.48 21.98 -3.83
N SER A 79 5.44 21.50 -4.63
CA SER A 79 5.37 20.16 -5.18
C SER A 79 5.52 19.10 -4.08
N SER A 80 4.88 17.94 -4.25
CA SER A 80 5.12 16.77 -3.39
C SER A 80 6.55 16.24 -3.55
N LYS A 81 7.09 15.58 -2.51
CA LYS A 81 8.46 15.08 -2.53
C LYS A 81 8.70 14.11 -3.69
N PRO A 82 9.92 14.02 -4.27
CA PRO A 82 10.20 13.13 -5.42
C PRO A 82 9.83 11.67 -5.17
N VAL A 83 10.00 11.20 -3.94
CA VAL A 83 9.48 9.93 -3.42
C VAL A 83 8.52 10.29 -2.30
N GLN A 84 7.30 9.75 -2.34
CA GLN A 84 6.33 10.03 -1.28
C GLN A 84 6.78 9.46 0.07
N GLU A 85 6.50 10.20 1.12
CA GLU A 85 6.77 9.80 2.49
C GLU A 85 5.48 9.75 3.34
N VAL A 86 5.50 8.92 4.37
CA VAL A 86 4.45 8.91 5.40
C VAL A 86 4.38 10.29 6.07
N GLY A 87 3.18 10.87 6.14
CA GLY A 87 2.95 12.15 6.80
C GLY A 87 3.22 13.39 5.95
N GLU A 88 3.47 13.24 4.63
CA GLU A 88 3.32 14.39 3.74
C GLU A 88 1.89 14.93 3.81
N ASP A 89 1.76 16.26 3.71
CA ASP A 89 0.47 16.93 3.88
C ASP A 89 -0.45 16.68 2.68
N GLU A 90 -1.52 15.93 2.94
CA GLU A 90 -2.56 15.58 1.97
C GLU A 90 -3.85 16.39 2.17
N SER A 91 -3.82 17.45 2.99
CA SER A 91 -4.99 18.31 3.23
C SER A 91 -5.31 19.18 2.02
N TYR A 92 -6.59 19.54 1.86
CA TYR A 92 -7.05 20.45 0.81
C TYR A 92 -8.30 21.21 1.20
N THR A 93 -8.54 22.31 0.49
CA THR A 93 -9.80 23.04 0.51
C THR A 93 -10.39 23.10 -0.90
N LEU A 94 -11.67 22.77 -1.05
CA LEU A 94 -12.41 22.84 -2.30
C LEU A 94 -13.62 23.75 -2.14
N GLU A 95 -13.71 24.78 -2.96
CA GLU A 95 -14.85 25.70 -3.04
C GLU A 95 -15.46 25.61 -4.43
N VAL A 96 -16.77 25.39 -4.52
CA VAL A 96 -17.53 25.33 -5.78
C VAL A 96 -18.70 26.30 -5.70
N THR A 97 -18.85 27.14 -6.72
CA THR A 97 -19.97 28.07 -6.92
C THR A 97 -20.55 27.88 -8.32
N SER A 98 -21.68 28.51 -8.63
CA SER A 98 -22.23 28.49 -9.99
C SER A 98 -21.33 29.18 -11.04
N SER A 99 -20.38 30.01 -10.60
CA SER A 99 -19.46 30.74 -11.49
C SER A 99 -18.10 30.09 -11.69
N GLY A 100 -17.76 29.09 -10.88
CA GLY A 100 -16.46 28.42 -10.91
C GLY A 100 -16.10 27.76 -9.59
N ALA A 101 -14.92 27.15 -9.57
CA ALA A 101 -14.39 26.39 -8.45
C ALA A 101 -12.90 26.68 -8.20
N THR A 102 -12.47 26.55 -6.94
CA THR A 102 -11.07 26.63 -6.54
C THR A 102 -10.67 25.47 -5.65
N LEU A 103 -9.52 24.86 -5.95
CA LEU A 103 -8.92 23.79 -5.16
C LEU A 103 -7.51 24.22 -4.73
N ASN A 104 -7.31 24.39 -3.42
CA ASN A 104 -6.04 24.77 -2.84
C ASN A 104 -5.54 23.69 -1.88
N ALA A 105 -4.23 23.44 -1.87
CA ALA A 105 -3.60 22.52 -0.93
C ALA A 105 -2.16 22.94 -0.60
N PRO A 106 -1.62 22.53 0.57
CA PRO A 106 -0.22 22.73 0.89
C PRO A 106 0.73 21.98 -0.06
N THR A 107 0.33 20.81 -0.57
CA THR A 107 1.14 20.03 -1.53
C THR A 107 0.31 19.52 -2.71
N THR A 108 0.99 19.06 -3.76
CA THR A 108 0.36 18.36 -4.89
C THR A 108 -0.50 17.17 -4.45
N LEU A 109 -0.15 16.47 -3.36
CA LEU A 109 -0.93 15.32 -2.89
C LEU A 109 -2.33 15.74 -2.43
N GLY A 110 -2.44 16.87 -1.71
CA GLY A 110 -3.74 17.41 -1.33
C GLY A 110 -4.60 17.79 -2.54
N VAL A 111 -3.98 18.38 -3.58
CA VAL A 111 -4.70 18.63 -4.85
C VAL A 111 -5.19 17.31 -5.47
N MET A 112 -4.36 16.26 -5.51
CA MET A 112 -4.79 14.95 -6.00
C MET A 112 -6.02 14.42 -5.24
N ARG A 113 -6.08 14.58 -3.90
CA ARG A 113 -7.25 14.18 -3.09
C ARG A 113 -8.49 15.02 -3.41
N GLY A 114 -8.33 16.34 -3.54
CA GLY A 114 -9.42 17.24 -3.87
C GLY A 114 -9.99 17.04 -5.27
N LEU A 115 -9.15 16.67 -6.25
CA LEU A 115 -9.61 16.32 -7.60
C LEU A 115 -10.49 15.06 -7.59
N GLN A 116 -10.17 14.06 -6.76
CA GLN A 116 -11.01 12.87 -6.58
C GLN A 116 -12.35 13.22 -5.92
N THR A 117 -12.35 14.12 -4.93
CA THR A 117 -13.60 14.66 -4.37
C THR A 117 -14.42 15.41 -5.42
N PHE A 118 -13.77 16.23 -6.27
CA PHE A 118 -14.45 16.93 -7.35
C PHE A 118 -15.11 15.94 -8.33
N LEU A 119 -14.43 14.85 -8.73
CA LEU A 119 -15.00 13.81 -9.59
C LEU A 119 -16.25 13.17 -8.96
N GLN A 120 -16.25 12.92 -7.66
CA GLN A 120 -17.40 12.34 -6.94
C GLN A 120 -18.59 13.31 -6.85
N LEU A 121 -18.33 14.62 -6.89
CA LEU A 121 -19.37 15.65 -6.90
C LEU A 121 -20.00 15.85 -8.28
N VAL A 122 -19.44 15.30 -9.36
CA VAL A 122 -20.05 15.41 -10.70
C VAL A 122 -21.32 14.57 -10.75
N GLU A 123 -22.46 15.24 -10.94
CA GLU A 123 -23.78 14.64 -11.02
C GLU A 123 -24.35 14.73 -12.44
N ILE A 124 -25.17 13.75 -12.80
CA ILE A 124 -26.04 13.82 -13.99
C ILE A 124 -27.28 14.62 -13.60
N THR A 125 -27.53 15.70 -14.32
CA THR A 125 -28.70 16.57 -14.18
C THR A 125 -29.55 16.54 -15.46
N PRO A 126 -30.79 17.06 -15.43
CA PRO A 126 -31.59 17.21 -16.64
C PRO A 126 -30.93 18.07 -17.74
N SER A 127 -29.97 18.93 -17.37
CA SER A 127 -29.28 19.86 -18.28
C SER A 127 -27.88 19.38 -18.70
N GLY A 128 -27.47 18.17 -18.31
CA GLY A 128 -26.11 17.65 -18.53
C GLY A 128 -25.38 17.36 -17.22
N PHE A 129 -24.06 17.43 -17.22
CA PHE A 129 -23.26 17.20 -16.03
C PHE A 129 -23.08 18.51 -15.24
N ALA A 130 -23.11 18.43 -13.91
CA ALA A 130 -22.85 19.58 -13.06
C ALA A 130 -22.25 19.17 -11.72
N VAL A 131 -21.61 20.10 -11.04
CA VAL A 131 -21.07 19.96 -9.68
C VAL A 131 -21.86 20.88 -8.75
N PRO A 132 -22.42 20.41 -7.63
CA PRO A 132 -23.16 21.26 -6.71
C PRO A 132 -22.25 22.28 -6.03
N ALA A 133 -22.80 23.45 -5.71
CA ALA A 133 -22.09 24.45 -4.91
C ALA A 133 -21.81 23.90 -3.50
N VAL A 134 -20.54 23.87 -3.10
CA VAL A 134 -20.08 23.31 -1.81
C VAL A 134 -18.81 24.00 -1.34
N SER A 135 -18.58 23.97 -0.04
CA SER A 135 -17.31 24.33 0.63
C SER A 135 -16.83 23.12 1.42
N ILE A 136 -15.62 22.63 1.11
CA ILE A 136 -15.03 21.43 1.73
C ILE A 136 -13.64 21.77 2.26
N GLN A 137 -13.37 21.34 3.49
CA GLN A 137 -12.03 21.31 4.08
C GLN A 137 -11.77 19.89 4.57
N ASP A 138 -10.67 19.29 4.12
CA ASP A 138 -10.48 17.87 4.30
C ASP A 138 -9.02 17.49 4.47
N GLN A 139 -8.79 16.42 5.23
CA GLN A 139 -7.49 15.85 5.54
C GLN A 139 -7.66 14.39 5.98
N PRO A 140 -6.67 13.51 5.73
CA PRO A 140 -6.77 12.14 6.20
C PRO A 140 -6.62 12.05 7.72
N ARG A 141 -7.41 11.17 8.35
CA ARG A 141 -7.26 10.83 9.77
C ARG A 141 -5.94 10.09 10.05
N PHE A 142 -5.55 9.20 9.15
CA PHE A 142 -4.34 8.38 9.24
C PHE A 142 -3.42 8.60 8.04
N PRO A 143 -2.10 8.74 8.25
CA PRO A 143 -1.14 8.93 7.16
C PRO A 143 -0.88 7.65 6.33
N TRP A 144 -1.23 6.46 6.83
CA TRP A 144 -1.12 5.20 6.10
C TRP A 144 -2.49 4.58 5.84
N ARG A 145 -2.86 4.48 4.56
CA ARG A 145 -4.14 3.92 4.09
C ARG A 145 -3.83 2.91 2.99
N GLY A 146 -3.63 1.66 3.40
CA GLY A 146 -2.98 0.64 2.59
C GLY A 146 -3.91 -0.39 1.95
N LEU A 147 -3.48 -0.95 0.84
CA LEU A 147 -4.02 -2.17 0.24
C LEU A 147 -2.85 -3.12 -0.06
N LEU A 148 -2.87 -4.32 0.53
CA LEU A 148 -1.99 -5.43 0.19
C LEU A 148 -2.57 -6.21 -0.98
N ILE A 149 -1.75 -6.48 -2.00
CA ILE A 149 -2.06 -7.40 -3.10
C ILE A 149 -1.02 -8.52 -3.13
N ASP A 150 -1.49 -9.76 -2.92
CA ASP A 150 -0.71 -10.99 -3.03
C ASP A 150 -0.54 -11.41 -4.49
N SER A 151 0.61 -11.10 -5.09
CA SER A 151 0.93 -11.56 -6.45
C SER A 151 1.60 -12.94 -6.48
N SER A 152 1.82 -13.56 -5.31
CA SER A 152 2.53 -14.83 -5.20
C SER A 152 1.60 -16.02 -5.40
N ARG A 153 0.49 -16.12 -4.66
CA ARG A 153 -0.41 -17.29 -4.73
C ARG A 153 -1.05 -17.42 -6.11
N HIS A 154 -1.50 -16.30 -6.67
CA HIS A 154 -1.78 -16.15 -8.10
C HIS A 154 -1.12 -14.88 -8.63
N PHE A 155 -0.61 -14.96 -9.86
CA PHE A 155 0.03 -13.82 -10.52
C PHE A 155 -1.01 -12.87 -11.12
N PHE A 156 -0.80 -11.57 -10.94
CA PHE A 156 -1.64 -10.51 -11.50
C PHE A 156 -0.89 -9.74 -12.59
N PRO A 157 -1.37 -9.72 -13.85
CA PRO A 157 -0.80 -8.88 -14.89
C PRO A 157 -0.71 -7.39 -14.49
N VAL A 158 0.22 -6.66 -15.11
CA VAL A 158 0.48 -5.23 -14.80
C VAL A 158 -0.79 -4.37 -14.91
N ASP A 159 -1.68 -4.63 -15.86
CA ASP A 159 -2.94 -3.90 -16.01
C ASP A 159 -3.89 -4.10 -14.82
N VAL A 160 -3.86 -5.28 -14.18
CA VAL A 160 -4.62 -5.57 -12.94
C VAL A 160 -4.11 -4.70 -11.79
N ILE A 161 -2.79 -4.62 -11.64
CA ILE A 161 -2.18 -3.79 -10.60
C ILE A 161 -2.50 -2.31 -10.85
N LYS A 162 -2.37 -1.84 -12.10
CA LYS A 162 -2.66 -0.45 -12.49
C LYS A 162 -4.11 -0.05 -12.24
N ARG A 163 -5.09 -0.87 -12.64
CA ARG A 163 -6.51 -0.52 -12.38
C ARG A 163 -6.89 -0.56 -10.90
N ASN A 164 -6.19 -1.36 -10.08
CA ASN A 164 -6.37 -1.31 -8.63
C ASN A 164 -5.73 -0.06 -8.02
N LEU A 165 -4.60 0.43 -8.55
CA LEU A 165 -4.05 1.75 -8.21
C LEU A 165 -5.00 2.90 -8.58
N ASP A 166 -5.74 2.79 -9.70
CA ASP A 166 -6.81 3.73 -10.04
C ASP A 166 -7.93 3.70 -8.98
N GLY A 167 -8.38 2.50 -8.58
CA GLY A 167 -9.38 2.32 -7.52
C GLY A 167 -8.92 2.90 -6.17
N MET A 168 -7.67 2.63 -5.77
CA MET A 168 -7.06 3.19 -4.56
C MET A 168 -7.05 4.73 -4.58
N ALA A 169 -6.65 5.33 -5.71
CA ALA A 169 -6.65 6.77 -5.87
C ALA A 169 -8.06 7.37 -5.74
N ALA A 170 -9.06 6.74 -6.37
CA ALA A 170 -10.45 7.15 -6.33
C ALA A 170 -11.03 7.22 -4.91
N VAL A 171 -10.55 6.37 -4.01
CA VAL A 171 -10.94 6.35 -2.59
C VAL A 171 -9.87 6.92 -1.65
N LYS A 172 -8.90 7.66 -2.18
CA LYS A 172 -7.86 8.39 -1.41
C LYS A 172 -6.91 7.50 -0.58
N MET A 173 -6.78 6.22 -0.91
CA MET A 173 -5.74 5.35 -0.35
C MET A 173 -4.37 5.73 -0.92
N ASN A 174 -3.30 5.47 -0.18
CA ASN A 174 -1.97 5.99 -0.50
C ASN A 174 -0.82 4.99 -0.36
N VAL A 175 -1.07 3.72 -0.04
CA VAL A 175 -0.04 2.68 0.01
C VAL A 175 -0.51 1.40 -0.69
N LEU A 176 0.22 0.99 -1.71
CA LEU A 176 0.17 -0.37 -2.24
C LEU A 176 1.25 -1.16 -1.52
N HIS A 177 0.84 -2.09 -0.66
CA HIS A 177 1.73 -3.11 -0.13
C HIS A 177 1.73 -4.28 -1.13
N TRP A 178 2.89 -4.51 -1.76
CA TRP A 178 2.99 -5.50 -2.81
C TRP A 178 3.70 -6.75 -2.31
N HIS A 179 2.91 -7.78 -2.01
CA HIS A 179 3.40 -9.09 -1.60
C HIS A 179 3.88 -9.87 -2.83
N LEU A 180 5.20 -9.94 -2.98
CA LEU A 180 5.87 -10.31 -4.24
C LEU A 180 6.57 -11.67 -4.20
N SER A 181 6.60 -12.33 -3.04
CA SER A 181 7.11 -13.69 -2.93
C SER A 181 6.48 -14.45 -1.78
N ASP A 182 6.13 -15.71 -2.02
CA ASP A 182 5.61 -16.66 -1.03
C ASP A 182 6.03 -18.09 -1.44
N TYR A 183 5.46 -19.13 -0.83
CA TYR A 183 5.70 -20.54 -1.19
C TYR A 183 5.40 -20.85 -2.67
N GLN A 184 4.37 -20.23 -3.25
CA GLN A 184 3.81 -20.55 -4.57
C GLN A 184 4.38 -19.68 -5.71
N GLY A 185 5.26 -18.72 -5.39
CA GLY A 185 5.78 -17.83 -6.42
C GLY A 185 6.86 -16.87 -5.95
N PHE A 186 7.83 -16.62 -6.82
CA PHE A 186 8.76 -15.50 -6.71
C PHE A 186 8.55 -14.58 -7.91
N ARG A 187 8.06 -13.36 -7.68
CA ARG A 187 7.43 -12.55 -8.75
C ARG A 187 8.27 -11.42 -9.29
N VAL A 188 9.55 -11.32 -8.93
CA VAL A 188 10.39 -10.20 -9.35
C VAL A 188 11.64 -10.68 -10.09
N GLU A 189 11.95 -10.03 -11.21
CA GLU A 189 13.25 -10.17 -11.87
C GLU A 189 14.38 -9.65 -10.97
N SER A 190 15.22 -10.56 -10.47
CA SER A 190 16.52 -10.24 -9.89
C SER A 190 17.62 -10.52 -10.91
N ARG A 191 18.34 -9.48 -11.30
CA ARG A 191 19.50 -9.59 -12.20
C ARG A 191 20.69 -10.23 -11.49
N ARG A 192 20.78 -10.09 -10.17
CA ARG A 192 21.85 -10.68 -9.35
C ARG A 192 21.59 -12.15 -9.05
N PHE A 193 20.32 -12.53 -8.87
CA PHE A 193 19.91 -13.86 -8.47
C PHE A 193 18.81 -14.43 -9.40
N PRO A 194 19.13 -14.66 -10.69
CA PRO A 194 18.12 -14.97 -11.70
C PRO A 194 17.37 -16.26 -11.43
N LYS A 195 17.98 -17.23 -10.73
CA LYS A 195 17.31 -18.49 -10.39
C LYS A 195 16.09 -18.32 -9.48
N LEU A 196 15.93 -17.17 -8.80
CA LEU A 196 14.74 -16.87 -8.00
C LEU A 196 13.49 -16.90 -8.87
N TYR A 197 13.48 -16.14 -9.97
CA TYR A 197 12.34 -16.12 -10.87
C TYR A 197 12.43 -17.19 -11.98
N GLU A 198 13.62 -17.54 -12.49
CA GLU A 198 13.74 -18.57 -13.54
C GLU A 198 13.20 -19.93 -13.08
N LYS A 199 13.28 -20.23 -11.78
CA LYS A 199 12.83 -21.50 -11.21
C LYS A 199 11.67 -21.39 -10.22
N GLY A 200 11.51 -20.24 -9.57
CA GLY A 200 10.50 -20.03 -8.53
C GLY A 200 9.22 -19.35 -9.00
N SER A 201 9.04 -19.06 -10.29
CA SER A 201 7.91 -18.24 -10.78
C SER A 201 6.95 -18.92 -11.76
N ASP A 202 7.27 -20.10 -12.29
CA ASP A 202 6.58 -20.68 -13.46
C ASP A 202 6.59 -19.79 -14.72
N GLY A 203 7.55 -18.87 -14.81
CA GLY A 203 7.60 -17.86 -15.88
C GLY A 203 6.65 -16.67 -15.66
N LEU A 204 5.96 -16.62 -14.52
CA LEU A 204 5.04 -15.54 -14.13
C LEU A 204 5.72 -14.60 -13.13
N TYR A 205 6.33 -13.54 -13.64
CA TYR A 205 7.05 -12.54 -12.85
C TYR A 205 7.00 -11.17 -13.53
N TYR A 206 7.28 -10.12 -12.76
CA TYR A 206 7.45 -8.75 -13.24
C TYR A 206 8.93 -8.49 -13.56
N THR A 207 9.20 -7.96 -14.74
CA THR A 207 10.52 -7.41 -15.06
C THR A 207 10.78 -6.14 -14.26
N GLN A 208 12.05 -5.76 -14.08
CA GLN A 208 12.35 -4.50 -13.41
C GLN A 208 11.82 -3.28 -14.16
N GLU A 209 11.64 -3.37 -15.49
CA GLU A 209 11.03 -2.31 -16.28
C GLU A 209 9.54 -2.17 -15.96
N GLN A 210 8.81 -3.29 -15.91
CA GLN A 210 7.40 -3.31 -15.51
C GLN A 210 7.21 -2.78 -14.09
N LEU A 211 8.11 -3.13 -13.16
CA LEU A 211 8.06 -2.61 -11.78
C LEU A 211 8.29 -1.10 -11.74
N ARG A 212 9.26 -0.56 -12.48
CA ARG A 212 9.47 0.90 -12.57
C ARG A 212 8.25 1.62 -13.16
N ASP A 213 7.63 1.04 -14.17
CA ASP A 213 6.39 1.56 -14.77
C ASP A 213 5.23 1.57 -13.77
N VAL A 214 5.01 0.49 -13.01
CA VAL A 214 3.99 0.45 -11.95
C VAL A 214 4.28 1.46 -10.83
N ILE A 215 5.53 1.57 -10.38
CA ILE A 215 5.94 2.53 -9.35
C ILE A 215 5.67 3.96 -9.82
N GLN A 216 6.00 4.30 -11.07
CA GLN A 216 5.69 5.62 -11.63
C GLN A 216 4.17 5.83 -11.76
N TYR A 217 3.43 4.81 -12.18
CA TYR A 217 1.97 4.89 -12.30
C TYR A 217 1.28 5.14 -10.95
N ALA A 218 1.77 4.48 -9.88
CA ALA A 218 1.32 4.68 -8.51
C ALA A 218 1.67 6.10 -8.02
N ARG A 219 2.91 6.55 -8.29
CA ARG A 219 3.39 7.90 -7.96
C ARG A 219 2.49 8.98 -8.56
N ASP A 220 2.16 8.86 -9.84
CA ASP A 220 1.28 9.80 -10.57
C ASP A 220 -0.13 9.90 -9.93
N ARG A 221 -0.51 8.93 -9.10
CA ARG A 221 -1.80 8.81 -8.40
C ARG A 221 -1.74 9.11 -6.91
N GLY A 222 -0.59 9.53 -6.42
CA GLY A 222 -0.45 9.78 -5.00
C GLY A 222 -0.36 8.48 -4.17
N VAL A 223 0.07 7.35 -4.76
CA VAL A 223 0.21 6.05 -4.08
C VAL A 223 1.68 5.65 -3.97
N ARG A 224 2.10 5.26 -2.76
CA ARG A 224 3.40 4.66 -2.43
C ARG A 224 3.38 3.16 -2.74
N VAL A 225 4.54 2.58 -3.07
CA VAL A 225 4.66 1.13 -3.30
C VAL A 225 5.66 0.55 -2.31
N VAL A 226 5.17 -0.20 -1.34
CA VAL A 226 5.98 -0.90 -0.33
C VAL A 226 6.14 -2.35 -0.77
N PRO A 227 7.36 -2.81 -1.10
CA PRO A 227 7.58 -4.21 -1.48
C PRO A 227 7.60 -5.10 -0.25
N GLU A 228 7.06 -6.30 -0.40
CA GLU A 228 7.25 -7.40 0.54
C GLU A 228 7.91 -8.61 -0.10
N PHE A 229 8.94 -9.07 0.59
CA PHE A 229 9.64 -10.30 0.30
C PHE A 229 9.73 -11.09 1.60
N ASP A 230 8.81 -12.03 1.78
CA ASP A 230 8.62 -12.71 3.06
C ASP A 230 9.77 -13.66 3.41
N MET A 231 10.29 -13.51 4.62
CA MET A 231 11.43 -14.20 5.17
C MET A 231 11.32 -14.31 6.70
N PRO A 232 11.82 -15.39 7.34
CA PRO A 232 12.47 -16.56 6.73
C PRO A 232 11.49 -17.67 6.34
N GLY A 233 10.22 -17.60 6.78
CA GLY A 233 9.13 -18.46 6.35
C GLY A 233 8.73 -18.16 4.90
N HIS A 234 7.63 -18.75 4.42
CA HIS A 234 7.01 -18.35 3.13
C HIS A 234 7.98 -18.31 1.94
N SER A 235 9.03 -19.12 1.99
CA SER A 235 10.19 -18.95 1.12
C SER A 235 10.44 -20.13 0.18
N THR A 236 9.55 -21.12 0.09
CA THR A 236 9.77 -22.32 -0.76
C THR A 236 10.13 -21.96 -2.20
N SER A 237 9.48 -20.94 -2.81
CA SER A 237 9.79 -20.50 -4.17
C SER A 237 11.25 -20.04 -4.35
N TRP A 238 11.85 -19.46 -3.32
CA TRP A 238 13.26 -19.04 -3.28
C TRP A 238 14.18 -20.27 -3.28
N LEU A 239 13.81 -21.28 -2.49
CA LEU A 239 14.60 -22.48 -2.24
C LEU A 239 14.67 -23.41 -3.48
N VAL A 240 13.74 -23.27 -4.43
CA VAL A 240 13.82 -23.96 -5.73
C VAL A 240 15.06 -23.49 -6.52
N GLY A 241 15.30 -22.17 -6.53
CA GLY A 241 16.44 -21.55 -7.20
C GLY A 241 17.74 -21.68 -6.43
N TYR A 242 17.65 -21.56 -5.11
CA TYR A 242 18.77 -21.46 -4.18
C TYR A 242 18.56 -22.37 -2.95
N PRO A 243 18.61 -23.71 -3.12
CA PRO A 243 18.36 -24.66 -2.03
C PRO A 243 19.37 -24.54 -0.88
N ASP A 244 20.54 -23.96 -1.12
CA ASP A 244 21.54 -23.68 -0.09
C ASP A 244 21.08 -22.66 0.96
N LEU A 245 19.99 -21.94 0.72
CA LEU A 245 19.36 -21.08 1.72
C LEU A 245 18.50 -21.86 2.72
N ALA A 246 18.13 -23.10 2.43
CA ALA A 246 17.13 -23.82 3.21
C ALA A 246 17.68 -24.43 4.50
N SER A 247 16.78 -24.58 5.48
CA SER A 247 17.07 -25.25 6.76
C SER A 247 16.92 -26.77 6.70
N GLY A 248 16.23 -27.31 5.69
CA GLY A 248 15.97 -28.73 5.50
C GLY A 248 16.60 -29.30 4.23
N PRO A 249 16.49 -30.62 4.01
CA PRO A 249 16.87 -31.23 2.74
C PRO A 249 15.85 -30.89 1.65
N GLY A 250 16.34 -30.71 0.42
CA GLY A 250 15.52 -30.68 -0.80
C GLY A 250 15.26 -32.08 -1.38
N PRO A 251 14.81 -32.18 -2.64
CA PRO A 251 14.58 -31.07 -3.58
C PRO A 251 13.35 -30.23 -3.21
N TYR A 252 13.37 -28.96 -3.60
CA TYR A 252 12.24 -28.04 -3.46
C TYR A 252 11.51 -27.87 -4.79
N SER A 253 10.20 -27.71 -4.71
CA SER A 253 9.32 -27.33 -5.82
C SER A 253 8.39 -26.23 -5.36
N ILE A 254 7.95 -25.37 -6.29
CA ILE A 254 6.91 -24.38 -6.01
C ILE A 254 5.69 -25.08 -5.41
N GLU A 255 5.18 -24.56 -4.29
CA GLU A 255 4.02 -25.15 -3.64
C GLU A 255 2.77 -24.99 -4.50
N ARG A 256 1.91 -26.01 -4.50
CA ARG A 256 0.64 -26.04 -5.27
C ARG A 256 -0.59 -26.11 -4.37
N LYS A 257 -0.37 -25.95 -3.07
CA LYS A 257 -1.38 -25.97 -2.02
C LYS A 257 -1.25 -24.71 -1.20
N TRP A 258 -2.24 -24.50 -0.34
CA TRP A 258 -2.33 -23.36 0.57
C TRP A 258 -2.09 -23.82 2.01
N GLY A 259 -1.60 -22.90 2.84
CA GLY A 259 -1.35 -23.11 4.26
C GLY A 259 0.10 -22.85 4.66
N VAL A 260 0.43 -23.25 5.88
CA VAL A 260 1.76 -23.07 6.47
C VAL A 260 2.63 -24.28 6.14
N PHE A 261 3.76 -24.05 5.48
CA PHE A 261 4.70 -25.10 5.11
C PHE A 261 5.96 -25.08 5.97
N ASP A 262 6.62 -26.24 6.05
CA ASP A 262 7.82 -26.42 6.87
C ASP A 262 9.10 -25.74 6.32
N PRO A 263 9.29 -25.50 5.00
CA PRO A 263 10.49 -24.85 4.50
C PRO A 263 10.70 -23.42 5.03
N ALA A 264 11.87 -23.19 5.61
CA ALA A 264 12.32 -21.89 6.07
C ALA A 264 13.82 -21.70 5.78
N MET A 265 14.24 -20.45 5.60
CA MET A 265 15.66 -20.11 5.41
C MET A 265 16.50 -20.50 6.64
N ASP A 266 17.74 -20.91 6.45
CA ASP A 266 18.70 -21.26 7.49
C ASP A 266 19.34 -19.98 8.06
N PRO A 267 18.98 -19.56 9.30
CA PRO A 267 19.49 -18.34 9.89
C PRO A 267 20.91 -18.49 10.46
N THR A 268 21.47 -19.69 10.46
CA THR A 268 22.77 -19.96 11.12
C THR A 268 23.95 -19.78 10.17
N ARG A 269 23.68 -19.68 8.86
CA ARG A 269 24.69 -19.59 7.82
C ARG A 269 25.00 -18.14 7.46
N ALA A 270 26.29 -17.77 7.50
CA ALA A 270 26.76 -16.47 7.00
C ALA A 270 26.42 -16.26 5.50
N SER A 271 26.35 -17.34 4.72
CA SER A 271 25.97 -17.29 3.30
C SER A 271 24.54 -16.80 3.09
N THR A 272 23.61 -17.12 4.00
CA THR A 272 22.21 -16.63 3.95
C THR A 272 22.20 -15.11 3.98
N TYR A 273 22.88 -14.49 4.95
CA TYR A 273 22.92 -13.03 5.06
C TYR A 273 23.70 -12.36 3.93
N LYS A 274 24.73 -13.00 3.38
CA LYS A 274 25.43 -12.49 2.19
C LYS A 274 24.52 -12.47 0.96
N PHE A 275 23.73 -13.52 0.77
CA PHE A 275 22.73 -13.57 -0.29
C PHE A 275 21.68 -12.47 -0.09
N LEU A 276 21.10 -12.38 1.09
CA LEU A 276 20.04 -11.42 1.41
C LEU A 276 20.53 -9.97 1.35
N ASP A 277 21.77 -9.67 1.73
CA ASP A 277 22.38 -8.35 1.54
C ASP A 277 22.49 -7.97 0.06
N GLY A 278 22.88 -8.92 -0.79
CA GLY A 278 22.91 -8.70 -2.24
C GLY A 278 21.53 -8.47 -2.83
N PHE A 279 20.54 -9.26 -2.38
CA PHE A 279 19.18 -9.25 -2.91
C PHE A 279 18.41 -8.01 -2.44
N ILE A 280 18.37 -7.77 -1.13
CA ILE A 280 17.71 -6.60 -0.54
C ILE A 280 18.33 -5.31 -1.09
N GLY A 281 19.65 -5.26 -1.31
CA GLY A 281 20.29 -4.12 -1.96
C GLY A 281 19.82 -3.86 -3.39
N GLU A 282 19.51 -4.90 -4.16
CA GLU A 282 18.93 -4.76 -5.50
C GLU A 282 17.48 -4.26 -5.42
N MET A 283 16.66 -4.87 -4.58
CA MET A 283 15.25 -4.50 -4.43
C MET A 283 15.08 -3.10 -3.82
N ALA A 284 15.89 -2.74 -2.82
CA ALA A 284 15.87 -1.40 -2.22
C ALA A 284 16.22 -0.28 -3.22
N ALA A 285 17.05 -0.59 -4.24
CA ALA A 285 17.35 0.35 -5.31
C ALA A 285 16.22 0.43 -6.36
N LEU A 286 15.45 -0.65 -6.52
CA LEU A 286 14.32 -0.71 -7.46
C LEU A 286 13.07 -0.03 -6.90
N PHE A 287 12.77 -0.24 -5.62
CA PHE A 287 11.62 0.34 -4.94
C PHE A 287 12.05 1.58 -4.16
N PRO A 288 11.64 2.80 -4.56
CA PRO A 288 12.14 4.03 -3.96
C PRO A 288 11.58 4.29 -2.56
N ASP A 289 10.43 3.71 -2.20
CA ASP A 289 9.77 3.93 -0.91
C ASP A 289 10.69 3.63 0.28
N GLN A 290 10.54 4.38 1.37
CA GLN A 290 11.42 4.25 2.53
C GLN A 290 11.24 2.93 3.29
N PHE A 291 10.12 2.23 3.14
CA PHE A 291 9.85 0.97 3.85
C PHE A 291 10.16 -0.25 2.97
N PHE A 292 10.54 -1.32 3.64
CA PHE A 292 10.75 -2.64 3.04
C PHE A 292 10.16 -3.67 3.99
N HIS A 293 9.10 -4.34 3.55
CA HIS A 293 8.43 -5.35 4.35
C HIS A 293 9.15 -6.69 4.20
N ILE A 294 9.53 -7.30 5.32
CA ILE A 294 10.29 -8.55 5.35
C ILE A 294 9.41 -9.77 5.63
N GLY A 295 8.10 -9.56 5.80
CA GLY A 295 7.16 -10.57 6.26
C GLY A 295 7.47 -11.00 7.69
N GLY A 296 7.76 -12.28 7.86
CA GLY A 296 8.17 -12.88 9.13
C GLY A 296 7.04 -13.58 9.87
N ASP A 297 5.93 -13.85 9.22
CA ASP A 297 4.77 -14.57 9.74
C ASP A 297 4.93 -16.10 9.63
N GLU A 298 4.09 -16.79 10.40
CA GLU A 298 3.81 -18.24 10.33
C GLU A 298 5.03 -19.19 10.29
N VAL A 299 6.18 -18.78 10.82
CA VAL A 299 7.37 -19.66 10.91
C VAL A 299 7.14 -20.79 11.91
N ASN A 300 6.79 -21.97 11.41
CA ASN A 300 6.43 -23.12 12.26
C ASN A 300 7.62 -23.80 12.96
N GLY A 301 8.85 -23.54 12.50
CA GLY A 301 10.10 -24.01 13.13
C GLY A 301 10.45 -25.49 12.91
N LYS A 302 9.63 -26.30 12.23
CA LYS A 302 9.88 -27.75 12.14
C LYS A 302 11.22 -28.12 11.48
N GLN A 303 11.61 -27.40 10.41
CA GLN A 303 12.92 -27.64 9.79
C GLN A 303 14.08 -27.15 10.65
N TRP A 304 13.88 -26.13 11.48
CA TRP A 304 14.88 -25.68 12.45
C TRP A 304 15.06 -26.72 13.57
N ASP A 305 13.95 -27.27 14.08
CA ASP A 305 13.94 -28.34 15.08
C ASP A 305 14.61 -29.61 14.55
N GLY A 306 14.34 -29.97 13.29
CA GLY A 306 14.89 -31.15 12.63
C GLY A 306 16.35 -31.04 12.19
N ASN A 307 16.97 -29.85 12.24
CA ASN A 307 18.34 -29.63 11.75
C ASN A 307 19.38 -29.61 12.89
N PRO A 308 20.27 -30.63 13.00
CA PRO A 308 21.23 -30.72 14.09
C PRO A 308 22.19 -29.53 14.20
N LYS A 309 22.57 -28.91 13.07
CA LYS A 309 23.46 -27.74 13.06
C LYS A 309 22.76 -26.51 13.62
N ILE A 310 21.47 -26.34 13.32
CA ILE A 310 20.67 -25.25 13.86
C ILE A 310 20.50 -25.43 15.37
N GLN A 311 20.20 -26.65 15.81
CA GLN A 311 20.10 -26.96 17.24
C GLN A 311 21.43 -26.73 17.99
N GLU A 312 22.56 -27.07 17.38
CA GLU A 312 23.89 -26.76 17.93
C GLU A 312 24.15 -25.25 18.00
N PHE A 313 23.81 -24.51 16.94
CA PHE A 313 23.93 -23.06 16.89
C PHE A 313 23.11 -22.39 17.99
N MET A 314 21.85 -22.82 18.18
CA MET A 314 20.96 -22.31 19.23
C MET A 314 21.56 -22.53 20.62
N ARG A 315 22.09 -23.73 20.91
CA ARG A 315 22.78 -24.00 22.18
C ARG A 315 24.01 -23.12 22.37
N ALA A 316 24.84 -22.96 21.33
CA ALA A 316 26.06 -22.16 21.39
C ALA A 316 25.80 -20.66 21.58
N HIS A 317 24.64 -20.16 21.14
CA HIS A 317 24.26 -18.75 21.23
C HIS A 317 23.21 -18.46 22.32
N GLY A 318 22.83 -19.47 23.12
CA GLY A 318 21.85 -19.32 24.21
C GLY A 318 20.43 -19.00 23.76
N LEU A 319 20.04 -19.39 22.55
CA LEU A 319 18.70 -19.19 21.99
C LEU A 319 17.78 -20.31 22.48
N LYS A 320 16.67 -19.97 23.15
CA LYS A 320 15.86 -20.96 23.90
C LYS A 320 14.81 -21.66 23.03
N ASN A 321 14.36 -21.02 21.97
CA ASN A 321 13.29 -21.50 21.10
C ASN A 321 13.38 -20.86 19.70
N ASN A 322 12.52 -21.31 18.79
CA ASN A 322 12.46 -20.82 17.42
C ASN A 322 12.12 -19.33 17.34
N GLY A 323 11.35 -18.77 18.27
CA GLY A 323 11.11 -17.33 18.36
C GLY A 323 12.39 -16.53 18.63
N ASP A 324 13.26 -17.02 19.52
CA ASP A 324 14.57 -16.40 19.76
C ASP A 324 15.49 -16.52 18.53
N LEU A 325 15.42 -17.64 17.80
CA LEU A 325 16.16 -17.83 16.56
C LEU A 325 15.68 -16.92 15.43
N GLN A 326 14.36 -16.75 15.29
CA GLN A 326 13.78 -15.81 14.35
C GLN A 326 14.12 -14.36 14.73
N ALA A 327 14.11 -14.01 16.02
CA ALA A 327 14.57 -12.70 16.47
C ALA A 327 16.03 -12.44 16.09
N TYR A 328 16.91 -13.44 16.25
CA TYR A 328 18.30 -13.37 15.78
C TYR A 328 18.39 -13.11 14.26
N PHE A 329 17.56 -13.80 13.47
CA PHE A 329 17.46 -13.55 12.02
C PHE A 329 16.99 -12.13 11.72
N ASN A 330 15.88 -11.70 12.31
CA ASN A 330 15.29 -10.38 12.09
C ASN A 330 16.25 -9.25 12.46
N GLN A 331 17.04 -9.37 13.53
CA GLN A 331 18.07 -8.39 13.88
C GLN A 331 19.14 -8.23 12.78
N LYS A 332 19.52 -9.33 12.10
CA LYS A 332 20.49 -9.28 11.00
C LYS A 332 19.86 -8.67 9.75
N ILE A 333 18.63 -9.05 9.43
CA ILE A 333 17.88 -8.48 8.30
C ILE A 333 17.64 -6.99 8.51
N GLN A 334 17.25 -6.57 9.71
CA GLN A 334 17.07 -5.15 10.04
C GLN A 334 18.32 -4.34 9.72
N LYS A 335 19.52 -4.83 10.07
CA LYS A 335 20.79 -4.16 9.77
C LYS A 335 21.06 -4.08 8.27
N ILE A 336 20.69 -5.11 7.51
CA ILE A 336 20.81 -5.13 6.05
C ILE A 336 19.84 -4.13 5.42
N VAL A 337 18.58 -4.13 5.83
CA VAL A 337 17.55 -3.19 5.35
C VAL A 337 17.98 -1.74 5.64
N ALA A 338 18.43 -1.47 6.86
CA ALA A 338 18.94 -0.15 7.25
C ALA A 338 20.20 0.27 6.48
N LYS A 339 21.13 -0.67 6.21
CA LYS A 339 22.31 -0.43 5.39
C LYS A 339 21.95 0.06 3.98
N HIS A 340 20.84 -0.41 3.43
CA HIS A 340 20.33 0.01 2.12
C HIS A 340 19.36 1.19 2.19
N GLY A 341 19.36 1.94 3.30
CA GLY A 341 18.61 3.19 3.46
C GLY A 341 17.11 3.00 3.65
N LYS A 342 16.67 1.80 4.03
CA LYS A 342 15.25 1.48 4.24
C LYS A 342 14.93 1.28 5.71
N THR A 343 13.66 1.46 6.05
CA THR A 343 13.07 1.08 7.33
C THR A 343 12.44 -0.29 7.21
N MET A 344 12.80 -1.21 8.11
CA MET A 344 12.20 -2.53 8.17
C MET A 344 10.76 -2.46 8.69
N GLU A 345 9.88 -3.16 8.00
CA GLU A 345 8.50 -3.45 8.38
C GLU A 345 8.30 -4.98 8.39
N GLY A 346 7.40 -5.48 9.22
CA GLY A 346 7.07 -6.90 9.23
C GLY A 346 5.82 -7.20 10.06
N TRP A 347 5.32 -8.42 9.88
CA TRP A 347 4.16 -8.94 10.60
C TRP A 347 4.42 -9.06 12.08
N ASP A 348 3.35 -9.06 12.88
CA ASP A 348 3.45 -8.89 14.32
C ASP A 348 4.23 -9.97 15.10
N GLU A 349 4.53 -11.12 14.49
CA GLU A 349 5.51 -12.11 14.97
C GLU A 349 6.90 -11.51 15.19
N ILE A 350 7.30 -10.49 14.42
CA ILE A 350 8.62 -9.88 14.58
C ILE A 350 8.72 -8.99 15.82
N LEU A 351 7.60 -8.67 16.48
CA LEU A 351 7.58 -7.76 17.64
C LEU A 351 8.40 -8.33 18.79
N ARG A 352 9.60 -7.76 18.97
CA ARG A 352 10.55 -8.15 20.00
C ARG A 352 11.31 -6.93 20.54
N PRO A 353 11.56 -6.84 21.86
CA PRO A 353 12.10 -5.63 22.50
C PRO A 353 13.54 -5.29 22.09
N ASP A 354 14.27 -6.26 21.54
CA ASP A 354 15.65 -6.19 21.06
C ASP A 354 15.78 -5.61 19.65
N LEU A 355 14.67 -5.42 18.92
CA LEU A 355 14.68 -4.72 17.63
C LEU A 355 14.65 -3.20 17.79
N PRO A 356 15.30 -2.42 16.91
CA PRO A 356 15.29 -0.96 16.96
C PRO A 356 13.88 -0.39 16.86
N LYS A 357 13.58 0.66 17.65
CA LYS A 357 12.26 1.33 17.65
C LYS A 357 11.90 2.02 16.33
N SER A 358 12.83 2.09 15.39
CA SER A 358 12.61 2.62 14.05
C SER A 358 11.75 1.70 13.18
N ILE A 359 11.64 0.40 13.49
CA ILE A 359 10.84 -0.53 12.68
C ILE A 359 9.34 -0.25 12.80
N VAL A 360 8.57 -0.81 11.86
CA VAL A 360 7.11 -0.80 11.88
C VAL A 360 6.59 -2.22 12.08
N ILE A 361 5.54 -2.37 12.89
CA ILE A 361 4.89 -3.65 13.18
C ILE A 361 3.50 -3.67 12.56
N GLN A 362 3.22 -4.64 11.68
CA GLN A 362 1.90 -4.81 11.07
C GLN A 362 1.09 -5.87 11.83
N SER A 363 0.06 -5.42 12.54
CA SER A 363 -0.80 -6.22 13.42
C SER A 363 -1.89 -6.92 12.62
N TRP A 364 -1.79 -8.24 12.49
CA TRP A 364 -2.67 -9.02 11.62
C TRP A 364 -3.49 -10.06 12.39
N ARG A 365 -2.94 -10.63 13.47
CA ARG A 365 -3.59 -11.68 14.28
C ARG A 365 -4.64 -11.15 15.26
N GLY A 366 -4.70 -9.84 15.43
CA GLY A 366 -5.65 -9.16 16.32
C GLY A 366 -5.27 -7.69 16.53
N PRO A 367 -6.11 -6.88 17.19
CA PRO A 367 -5.81 -5.48 17.51
C PRO A 367 -4.84 -5.32 18.69
N GLN A 368 -4.63 -6.36 19.49
CA GLN A 368 -3.79 -6.29 20.69
C GLN A 368 -2.32 -6.03 20.34
N SER A 369 -1.79 -6.63 19.27
CA SER A 369 -0.38 -6.46 18.94
C SER A 369 -0.04 -5.04 18.50
N LEU A 370 -0.96 -4.34 17.82
CA LEU A 370 -0.84 -2.92 17.54
C LEU A 370 -0.66 -2.10 18.83
N ALA A 371 -1.50 -2.36 19.84
CA ALA A 371 -1.42 -1.66 21.12
C ALA A 371 -0.11 -1.96 21.85
N ASP A 372 0.33 -3.22 21.84
CA ASP A 372 1.58 -3.62 22.49
C ASP A 372 2.81 -3.05 21.79
N ALA A 373 2.82 -3.00 20.46
CA ALA A 373 3.84 -2.32 19.68
C ALA A 373 3.93 -0.83 20.05
N ALA A 374 2.79 -0.14 20.10
CA ALA A 374 2.73 1.28 20.44
C ALA A 374 3.23 1.55 21.87
N ARG A 375 2.81 0.75 22.87
CA ARG A 375 3.29 0.86 24.26
C ARG A 375 4.79 0.61 24.37
N GLN A 376 5.31 -0.32 23.58
CA GLN A 376 6.74 -0.64 23.53
C GLN A 376 7.57 0.36 22.70
N GLY A 377 6.94 1.41 22.16
CA GLY A 377 7.61 2.49 21.45
C GLY A 377 7.83 2.26 19.95
N TYR A 378 7.22 1.22 19.37
CA TYR A 378 7.24 0.96 17.93
C TYR A 378 6.10 1.67 17.23
N ARG A 379 6.30 1.99 15.96
CA ARG A 379 5.20 2.36 15.05
C ARG A 379 4.44 1.11 14.64
N GLY A 380 3.14 1.23 14.39
CA GLY A 380 2.32 0.08 14.01
C GLY A 380 1.19 0.40 13.04
N LEU A 381 0.76 -0.66 12.36
CA LEU A 381 -0.35 -0.69 11.40
C LEU A 381 -1.34 -1.77 11.80
N LEU A 382 -2.62 -1.57 11.48
CA LEU A 382 -3.65 -2.59 11.66
C LEU A 382 -4.10 -3.18 10.33
N SER A 383 -3.98 -4.50 10.20
CA SER A 383 -4.62 -5.28 9.12
C SER A 383 -5.65 -6.27 9.65
N SER A 384 -5.58 -6.61 10.94
CA SER A 384 -6.59 -7.46 11.57
C SER A 384 -7.99 -6.84 11.42
N GLY A 385 -8.94 -7.63 10.92
CA GLY A 385 -10.30 -7.17 10.61
C GLY A 385 -10.47 -6.59 9.19
N TYR A 386 -9.38 -6.39 8.44
CA TYR A 386 -9.41 -5.94 7.03
C TYR A 386 -8.99 -7.01 6.01
N TYR A 387 -9.16 -8.28 6.37
CA TYR A 387 -8.91 -9.42 5.49
C TYR A 387 -10.07 -9.59 4.53
N LEU A 388 -9.89 -9.09 3.31
CA LEU A 388 -10.92 -9.07 2.30
C LEU A 388 -11.10 -10.46 1.64
N ASP A 389 -10.03 -11.23 1.56
CA ASP A 389 -10.01 -12.61 1.03
C ASP A 389 -10.95 -13.55 1.79
N LEU A 390 -11.18 -13.31 3.08
CA LEU A 390 -12.09 -14.09 3.93
C LEU A 390 -13.58 -13.84 3.67
N MET A 391 -13.91 -12.96 2.71
CA MET A 391 -15.28 -12.68 2.26
C MET A 391 -16.25 -12.22 3.36
N SER A 392 -15.72 -11.62 4.43
CA SER A 392 -16.54 -10.98 5.47
C SER A 392 -17.39 -9.84 4.90
N PRO A 393 -18.57 -9.56 5.49
CA PRO A 393 -19.42 -8.45 5.08
C PRO A 393 -18.72 -7.09 5.19
N THR A 394 -19.02 -6.17 4.26
CA THR A 394 -18.48 -4.80 4.26
C THR A 394 -18.66 -4.08 5.59
N SER A 395 -19.82 -4.29 6.24
CA SER A 395 -20.16 -3.65 7.52
C SER A 395 -19.20 -4.04 8.64
N GLN A 396 -18.65 -5.25 8.61
CA GLN A 396 -17.66 -5.70 9.59
C GLN A 396 -16.36 -4.93 9.42
N HIS A 397 -15.87 -4.81 8.18
CA HIS A 397 -14.67 -4.04 7.90
C HIS A 397 -14.84 -2.56 8.27
N TYR A 398 -15.99 -1.95 7.95
CA TYR A 398 -16.25 -0.55 8.29
C TYR A 398 -16.24 -0.25 9.80
N GLN A 399 -16.57 -1.24 10.64
CA GLN A 399 -16.61 -1.10 12.09
C GLN A 399 -15.23 -1.21 12.77
N VAL A 400 -14.24 -1.77 12.08
CA VAL A 400 -12.87 -1.87 12.61
C VAL A 400 -12.29 -0.46 12.71
N ASP A 401 -11.72 -0.09 13.84
CA ASP A 401 -11.04 1.20 14.03
C ASP A 401 -9.65 0.97 14.61
N PRO A 402 -8.56 1.51 14.01
CA PRO A 402 -7.20 1.35 14.53
C PRO A 402 -6.99 1.88 15.97
N PHE A 403 -7.91 2.70 16.50
CA PHE A 403 -7.91 3.17 17.89
C PHE A 403 -8.95 2.50 18.79
N ALA A 404 -9.64 1.45 18.34
CA ALA A 404 -10.54 0.66 19.17
C ALA A 404 -9.83 -0.44 19.98
N ASP A 405 -10.59 -1.20 20.76
CA ASP A 405 -10.15 -2.38 21.51
C ASP A 405 -8.89 -2.12 22.36
N GLY A 406 -7.85 -2.95 22.20
CA GLY A 406 -6.59 -2.83 22.92
C GLY A 406 -5.92 -1.46 22.74
N ALA A 407 -6.17 -0.78 21.62
CA ALA A 407 -5.62 0.54 21.29
C ALA A 407 -6.44 1.71 21.88
N ALA A 408 -7.66 1.47 22.36
CA ALA A 408 -8.51 2.51 22.96
C ALA A 408 -7.92 3.12 24.24
N SER A 409 -7.11 2.32 24.96
CA SER A 409 -6.43 2.71 26.20
C SER A 409 -5.06 3.36 26.00
N LEU A 410 -4.61 3.54 24.75
CA LEU A 410 -3.34 4.21 24.47
C LEU A 410 -3.41 5.70 24.84
N SER A 411 -2.33 6.19 25.44
CA SER A 411 -2.10 7.62 25.63
C SER A 411 -1.95 8.34 24.30
N ASP A 412 -2.09 9.67 24.28
CA ASP A 412 -1.95 10.45 23.04
C ASP A 412 -0.57 10.27 22.40
N ALA A 413 0.50 10.18 23.20
CA ALA A 413 1.86 9.93 22.71
C ALA A 413 2.02 8.54 22.08
N GLU A 414 1.31 7.53 22.59
CA GLU A 414 1.30 6.18 22.01
C GLU A 414 0.44 6.13 20.75
N LYS A 415 -0.69 6.84 20.70
CA LYS A 415 -1.55 6.95 19.51
C LYS A 415 -0.81 7.54 18.31
N GLN A 416 0.12 8.46 18.52
CA GLN A 416 0.98 8.99 17.44
C GLN A 416 1.86 7.92 16.75
N ARG A 417 1.98 6.72 17.34
CA ARG A 417 2.70 5.60 16.75
C ARG A 417 1.83 4.71 15.87
N VAL A 418 0.51 4.83 15.95
CA VAL A 418 -0.42 4.13 15.06
C VAL A 418 -0.50 4.90 13.74
N LEU A 419 0.08 4.33 12.69
CA LEU A 419 0.18 4.98 11.38
C LEU A 419 -1.10 4.89 10.56
N GLY A 420 -1.96 3.92 10.87
CA GLY A 420 -3.22 3.67 10.16
C GLY A 420 -3.48 2.17 10.00
N GLY A 421 -4.05 1.81 8.85
CA GLY A 421 -4.43 0.44 8.58
C GLY A 421 -4.34 0.08 7.10
N GLU A 422 -4.47 -1.22 6.84
CA GLU A 422 -4.28 -1.79 5.53
C GLU A 422 -5.18 -2.99 5.29
N ALA A 423 -5.89 -2.96 4.17
CA ALA A 423 -6.71 -4.07 3.72
C ALA A 423 -5.86 -5.13 3.04
N CYS A 424 -6.12 -6.41 3.31
CA CYS A 424 -5.35 -7.51 2.75
C CYS A 424 -6.16 -8.31 1.72
N MET A 425 -5.60 -8.42 0.51
CA MET A 425 -6.09 -9.29 -0.56
C MET A 425 -5.10 -10.43 -0.80
N TRP A 426 -5.15 -11.44 0.08
CA TRP A 426 -4.48 -12.72 -0.15
C TRP A 426 -5.14 -13.48 -1.31
N ALA A 427 -4.34 -14.24 -2.06
CA ALA A 427 -4.75 -14.69 -3.38
C ALA A 427 -4.85 -16.22 -3.54
N GLU A 428 -5.04 -17.01 -2.48
CA GLU A 428 -5.29 -18.46 -2.58
C GLU A 428 -6.48 -18.80 -3.48
N TRP A 429 -7.53 -17.96 -3.43
CA TRP A 429 -8.80 -18.14 -4.16
C TRP A 429 -9.14 -16.97 -5.09
N VAL A 430 -8.13 -16.14 -5.40
CA VAL A 430 -8.29 -14.91 -6.17
C VAL A 430 -7.45 -14.99 -7.44
N SER A 431 -8.04 -14.64 -8.57
CA SER A 431 -7.42 -14.66 -9.90
C SER A 431 -7.61 -13.31 -10.59
N PRO A 432 -6.89 -13.02 -11.69
CA PRO A 432 -7.03 -11.75 -12.41
C PRO A 432 -8.46 -11.39 -12.81
N GLU A 433 -9.31 -12.40 -13.00
CA GLU A 433 -10.71 -12.25 -13.41
C GLU A 433 -11.65 -11.87 -12.26
N ASN A 434 -11.29 -12.19 -11.01
CA ASN A 434 -12.19 -11.99 -9.87
C ASN A 434 -11.68 -10.98 -8.83
N ILE A 435 -10.39 -10.60 -8.85
CA ILE A 435 -9.76 -9.73 -7.85
C ILE A 435 -10.55 -8.45 -7.59
N ASP A 436 -11.02 -7.77 -8.65
CA ASP A 436 -11.73 -6.50 -8.49
C ASP A 436 -13.04 -6.67 -7.74
N SER A 437 -13.74 -7.79 -7.95
CA SER A 437 -14.98 -8.10 -7.23
C SER A 437 -14.75 -8.48 -5.76
N ARG A 438 -13.50 -8.77 -5.38
CA ARG A 438 -13.11 -9.05 -3.99
C ARG A 438 -12.67 -7.76 -3.32
N ILE A 439 -11.84 -6.96 -3.97
CA ILE A 439 -11.34 -5.69 -3.44
C ILE A 439 -12.47 -4.65 -3.37
N TRP A 440 -13.24 -4.48 -4.44
CA TRP A 440 -14.23 -3.41 -4.57
C TRP A 440 -15.67 -3.95 -4.50
N PRO A 441 -16.60 -3.25 -3.82
CA PRO A 441 -16.46 -1.95 -3.16
C PRO A 441 -16.04 -2.02 -1.67
N ARG A 442 -15.74 -3.20 -1.12
CA ARG A 442 -15.45 -3.35 0.32
C ARG A 442 -14.29 -2.48 0.81
N THR A 443 -13.24 -2.38 0.00
CA THR A 443 -12.08 -1.56 0.30
C THR A 443 -12.40 -0.06 0.31
N ALA A 444 -13.42 0.41 -0.42
CA ALA A 444 -13.86 1.81 -0.35
C ALA A 444 -14.41 2.16 1.04
N ALA A 445 -15.12 1.22 1.69
CA ALA A 445 -15.57 1.39 3.07
C ALA A 445 -14.39 1.40 4.05
N ILE A 446 -13.36 0.60 3.81
CA ILE A 446 -12.12 0.63 4.62
C ILE A 446 -11.39 1.96 4.42
N ALA A 447 -11.36 2.49 3.21
CA ALA A 447 -10.71 3.77 2.93
C ALA A 447 -11.40 4.97 3.61
N GLU A 448 -12.69 4.86 3.93
CA GLU A 448 -13.42 5.87 4.69
C GLU A 448 -13.11 5.85 6.20
N ARG A 449 -12.68 4.71 6.72
CA ARG A 449 -12.34 4.53 8.15
C ARG A 449 -10.98 5.11 8.50
#